data_AF-A0A8T5T7F3-F1
#
_entry.id   AF-A0A8T5T7F3-F1
#
_cell.length_a   1.000
_cell.length_b   1.000
_cell.length_c   1.000
_cell.angle_alpha   90.00
_cell.angle_beta   90.00
_cell.angle_gamma   90.00
#
_symmetry.space_group_name_H-M   'P 1'
#
loop_
_entity.id
_entity.type
_entity.pdbx_description
1 polymer ?
#
loop_
_entity_poly.entity_id
_entity_poly.type
_entity_poly.pdbx_seq_one_letter_code
_entity_poly.pdbx_strand_id
1 'polypeptide(L)'
;MPKDLKDLIEKVEVEQESRAYLEKTIDSLQAEVASLKNKLDGQKPTFKIKPVRRADEHDESEEISILKSMTTALRQESEQKSKENEVLQEQLQALKTEFVKLRNELFDSAKDEIIIKTQNSLNTLIQDYGKLESDNKSLKKKISDLQEEIEQHSKLATDLQSESFNKEQLEKQVGNFKAKIYELESNNQSLIRELKNLQAQGDSSNLEQMLEQIKLNNLELENENNNLAQKLESLKREKLKVHKYESEISDLKAQIDHLKEANKEIKDKDSILLAKTITAISSHDRKELSKPSFEPSSHIEEKPITILKEEEFIEKEVPHEPKFEDIPQSEIINEIKEVEKIPEETEDGSITRKWQCPQCGNTNKAQIREQDDKTRVIYSYPRMYAKKYVCGQCSKEWR
;
A
#
# COMPACT_ATOMS: atom_id res chain seq x y z
N MET A 1 19.76 -0.33 2.06
CA MET A 1 20.59 0.86 1.78
C MET A 1 20.53 1.15 0.29
N PRO A 2 20.38 2.42 -0.12
CA PRO A 2 20.48 2.81 -1.52
C PRO A 2 21.85 2.42 -2.08
N LYS A 3 21.90 1.97 -3.34
CA LYS A 3 23.14 1.53 -4.01
C LYS A 3 24.20 2.64 -3.99
N ASP A 4 23.76 3.89 -4.16
CA ASP A 4 24.59 5.09 -4.16
C ASP A 4 25.32 5.35 -2.83
N LEU A 5 24.72 4.96 -1.69
CA LEU A 5 25.33 5.14 -0.38
C LEU A 5 26.46 4.12 -0.16
N LYS A 6 26.32 2.91 -0.72
CA LYS A 6 27.33 1.86 -0.62
C LYS A 6 28.57 2.22 -1.45
N ASP A 7 28.36 2.74 -2.66
CA ASP A 7 29.44 3.18 -3.55
C ASP A 7 30.20 4.38 -2.95
N LEU A 8 29.51 5.27 -2.21
CA LEU A 8 30.15 6.40 -1.52
C LEU A 8 31.05 5.92 -0.37
N ILE A 9 30.61 4.92 0.40
CA ILE A 9 31.38 4.35 1.52
C ILE A 9 32.64 3.67 0.99
N GLU A 10 32.52 2.85 -0.06
CA GLU A 10 33.65 2.15 -0.67
C GLU A 10 34.69 3.13 -1.23
N LYS A 11 34.25 4.25 -1.81
CA LYS A 11 35.15 5.30 -2.29
C LYS A 11 35.91 6.00 -1.15
N VAL A 12 35.25 6.24 -0.01
CA VAL A 12 35.89 6.85 1.17
C VAL A 12 36.92 5.90 1.79
N GLU A 13 36.63 4.60 1.84
CA GLU A 13 37.58 3.58 2.33
C GLU A 13 38.85 3.53 1.46
N VAL A 14 38.70 3.52 0.13
CA VAL A 14 39.84 3.55 -0.82
C VAL A 14 40.67 4.83 -0.66
N GLU A 15 40.01 5.99 -0.49
CA GLU A 15 40.73 7.25 -0.25
C GLU A 15 41.52 7.22 1.08
N GLN A 16 40.94 6.62 2.13
CA GLN A 16 41.60 6.49 3.43
C GLN A 16 42.82 5.58 3.38
N GLU A 17 42.75 4.45 2.65
CA GLU A 17 43.90 3.57 2.42
C GLU A 17 45.03 4.30 1.66
N SER A 18 44.67 5.10 0.64
CA SER A 18 45.65 5.89 -0.12
C SER A 18 46.37 6.93 0.75
N ARG A 19 45.65 7.56 1.69
CA ARG A 19 46.23 8.53 2.63
C ARG A 19 47.22 7.86 3.59
N ALA A 20 46.85 6.71 4.15
CA ALA A 20 47.73 5.96 5.04
C ALA A 20 49.04 5.52 4.33
N TYR A 21 48.95 5.15 3.06
CA TYR A 21 50.13 4.84 2.25
C TYR A 21 51.05 6.05 2.03
N LEU A 22 50.47 7.22 1.73
CA LEU A 22 51.22 8.46 1.54
C LEU A 22 51.89 8.93 2.85
N GLU A 23 51.20 8.86 3.99
CA GLU A 23 51.77 9.19 5.30
C GLU A 23 53.01 8.34 5.61
N LYS A 24 52.90 7.02 5.41
CA LYS A 24 54.04 6.10 5.59
C LYS A 24 55.23 6.42 4.68
N THR A 25 54.96 6.89 3.46
CA THR A 25 55.99 7.30 2.50
C THR A 25 56.67 8.60 2.95
N ILE A 26 55.91 9.56 3.45
CA ILE A 26 56.44 10.82 4.00
C ILE A 26 57.36 10.55 5.18
N ASP A 27 56.95 9.70 6.13
CA ASP A 27 57.76 9.34 7.30
C ASP A 27 59.08 8.67 6.89
N SER A 28 59.04 7.79 5.89
CA SER A 28 60.25 7.16 5.34
C SER A 28 61.21 8.19 4.73
N LEU A 29 60.70 9.15 3.96
CA LEU A 29 61.52 10.20 3.35
C LEU A 29 62.10 11.16 4.41
N GLN A 30 61.34 11.48 5.45
CA GLN A 30 61.84 12.30 6.56
C GLN A 30 63.00 11.61 7.29
N ALA A 31 62.91 10.30 7.53
CA ALA A 31 63.98 9.53 8.13
C ALA A 31 65.26 9.51 7.25
N GLU A 32 65.09 9.39 5.93
CA GLU A 32 66.21 9.43 4.99
C GLU A 32 66.90 10.80 4.95
N VAL A 33 66.12 11.89 4.93
CA VAL A 33 66.65 13.25 5.02
C VAL A 33 67.43 13.48 6.31
N ALA A 34 66.93 12.99 7.45
CA ALA A 34 67.64 13.07 8.72
C ALA A 34 68.98 12.30 8.70
N SER A 35 68.99 11.11 8.09
CA SER A 35 70.21 10.31 7.89
C SER A 35 71.24 11.03 7.01
N LEU A 36 70.81 11.62 5.90
CA LEU A 36 71.68 12.40 5.01
C LEU A 36 72.24 13.64 5.70
N LYS A 37 71.44 14.34 6.51
CA LYS A 37 71.89 15.50 7.29
C LYS A 37 72.99 15.13 8.29
N ASN A 38 72.83 14.00 9.00
CA ASN A 38 73.85 13.50 9.92
C ASN A 38 75.15 13.12 9.21
N LYS A 39 75.07 12.54 8.00
CA LYS A 39 76.25 12.25 7.18
C LYS A 39 76.97 13.52 6.73
N LEU A 40 76.22 14.57 6.38
CA LEU A 40 76.77 15.85 5.96
C LEU A 40 77.51 16.56 7.10
N ASP A 41 76.94 16.56 8.31
CA ASP A 41 77.58 17.15 9.49
C ASP A 41 78.83 16.36 9.93
N GLY A 42 78.84 15.04 9.73
CA GLY A 42 80.04 14.21 9.94
C GLY A 42 81.19 14.47 8.96
N GLN A 43 80.90 15.05 7.78
CA GLN A 43 81.90 15.36 6.76
C GLN A 43 82.48 16.77 6.85
N LYS A 44 82.01 17.64 7.75
CA LYS A 44 82.62 18.97 7.94
C LYS A 44 84.07 18.81 8.43
N PRO A 45 85.09 19.17 7.62
CA PRO A 45 86.47 19.04 8.04
C PRO A 45 86.73 20.00 9.21
N THR A 46 87.10 19.46 10.35
CA THR A 46 87.56 20.25 11.51
C THR A 46 88.95 20.80 11.20
N PHE A 47 89.02 21.95 10.55
CA PHE A 47 90.26 22.72 10.42
C PHE A 47 90.72 23.20 11.81
N LYS A 48 91.50 22.36 12.50
CA LYS A 48 92.25 22.75 13.70
C LYS A 48 93.46 23.58 13.27
N ILE A 49 93.30 24.90 13.24
CA ILE A 49 94.42 25.84 13.10
C ILE A 49 95.32 25.68 14.34
N LYS A 50 96.57 25.27 14.13
CA LYS A 50 97.56 25.15 15.22
C LYS A 50 97.88 26.55 15.77
N PRO A 51 97.93 26.74 17.10
CA PRO A 51 98.31 28.01 17.69
C PRO A 51 99.80 28.30 17.42
N VAL A 52 100.06 29.40 16.71
CA VAL A 52 101.41 29.93 16.48
C VAL A 52 101.92 30.51 17.80
N ARG A 53 103.13 30.11 18.20
CA ARG A 53 103.83 30.57 19.41
C ARG A 53 104.07 32.09 19.32
N ARG A 54 103.69 32.81 20.37
CA ARG A 54 104.02 34.24 20.56
C ARG A 54 105.54 34.36 20.69
N ALA A 55 106.15 35.13 19.80
CA ALA A 55 107.51 35.64 19.92
C ALA A 55 107.44 37.07 20.44
N ASP A 56 108.44 37.44 21.23
CA ASP A 56 108.47 38.57 22.12
C ASP A 56 108.41 39.95 21.45
N GLU A 57 107.88 40.87 22.26
CA GLU A 57 107.88 42.33 22.20
C GLU A 57 108.82 42.96 21.16
N HIS A 58 108.22 43.48 20.08
CA HIS A 58 108.77 44.53 19.24
C HIS A 58 107.75 45.65 19.16
N ASP A 59 108.23 46.90 19.27
CA ASP A 59 107.45 48.11 19.12
C ASP A 59 106.51 47.99 17.91
N GLU A 60 105.21 48.06 18.20
CA GLU A 60 104.17 47.89 17.20
C GLU A 60 104.33 48.98 16.15
N SER A 61 104.72 48.60 14.94
CA SER A 61 104.67 49.46 13.76
C SER A 61 103.29 50.12 13.67
N GLU A 62 103.21 51.42 13.32
CA GLU A 62 101.94 52.16 13.16
C GLU A 62 100.91 51.40 12.30
N GLU A 63 101.38 50.63 11.32
CA GLU A 63 100.55 49.75 10.49
C GLU A 63 99.80 48.67 11.28
N ILE A 64 100.41 48.10 12.33
CA ILE A 64 99.78 47.09 13.20
C ILE A 64 98.68 47.75 14.05
N SER A 65 98.89 48.98 14.51
CA SER A 65 97.88 49.75 15.24
C SER A 65 96.67 50.07 14.36
N ILE A 66 96.91 50.51 13.11
CA ILE A 66 95.86 50.74 12.11
C ILE A 66 95.09 49.45 11.82
N LEU A 67 95.77 48.34 11.58
CA LEU A 67 95.13 47.03 11.33
C LEU A 67 94.29 46.54 12.51
N LYS A 68 94.76 46.73 13.75
CA LYS A 68 93.96 46.42 14.95
C LYS A 68 92.70 47.27 15.02
N SER A 69 92.79 48.57 14.74
CA SER A 69 91.63 49.49 14.74
C SER A 69 90.60 49.10 13.66
N MET A 70 91.05 48.76 12.45
CA MET A 70 90.18 48.25 11.38
C MET A 70 89.54 46.92 11.76
N THR A 71 90.29 46.00 12.38
CA THR A 71 89.77 44.70 12.83
C THR A 71 88.71 44.86 13.93
N THR A 72 88.90 45.80 14.87
CA THR A 72 87.90 46.10 15.89
C THR A 72 86.65 46.73 15.30
N ALA A 73 86.78 47.63 14.33
CA ALA A 73 85.65 48.24 13.63
C ALA A 73 84.85 47.18 12.85
N LEU A 74 85.52 46.30 12.11
CA LEU A 74 84.87 45.20 11.39
C LEU A 74 84.16 44.21 12.33
N ARG A 75 84.74 43.93 13.52
CA ARG A 75 84.05 43.11 14.54
C ARG A 75 82.81 43.80 15.07
N GLN A 76 82.89 45.08 15.41
CA GLN A 76 81.73 45.85 15.87
C GLN A 76 80.62 45.89 14.80
N GLU A 77 80.98 46.09 13.54
CA GLU A 77 80.02 46.05 12.42
C GLU A 77 79.40 44.65 12.27
N SER A 78 80.20 43.59 12.39
CA SER A 78 79.70 42.21 12.37
C SER A 78 78.77 41.89 13.54
N GLU A 79 79.08 42.37 14.75
CA GLU A 79 78.24 42.22 15.93
C GLU A 79 76.94 43.01 15.79
N GLN A 80 76.99 44.22 15.24
CA GLN A 80 75.81 45.01 14.94
C GLN A 80 74.92 44.31 13.91
N LYS A 81 75.49 43.82 12.81
CA LYS A 81 74.76 43.02 11.81
C LYS A 81 74.18 41.74 12.39
N SER A 82 74.88 41.09 13.33
CA SER A 82 74.35 39.92 14.04
C SER A 82 73.11 40.29 14.85
N LYS A 83 73.14 41.40 15.59
CA LYS A 83 72.00 41.89 16.37
C LYS A 83 70.83 42.30 15.47
N GLU A 84 71.09 42.99 14.37
CA GLU A 84 70.07 43.35 13.38
C GLU A 84 69.40 42.10 12.79
N ASN A 85 70.18 41.06 12.51
CA ASN A 85 69.66 39.79 12.00
C ASN A 85 68.81 39.05 13.06
N GLU A 86 69.22 39.08 14.33
CA GLU A 86 68.41 38.55 15.45
C GLU A 86 67.06 39.26 15.56
N VAL A 87 67.04 40.61 15.51
CA VAL A 87 65.81 41.39 15.53
C VAL A 87 64.91 41.08 14.33
N LEU A 88 65.48 40.97 13.13
CA LEU A 88 64.71 40.58 11.93
C LEU A 88 64.16 39.16 12.06
N GLN A 89 64.92 38.24 12.65
CA GLN A 89 64.48 36.87 12.89
C GLN A 89 63.32 36.82 13.90
N GLU A 90 63.37 37.60 14.98
CA GLU A 90 62.27 37.76 15.94
C GLU A 90 61.01 38.35 15.28
N GLN A 91 61.16 39.39 14.46
CA GLN A 91 60.05 39.99 13.70
C GLN A 91 59.42 38.99 12.72
N LEU A 92 60.22 38.19 12.02
CA LEU A 92 59.75 37.15 11.11
C LEU A 92 58.98 36.07 11.88
N GLN A 93 59.48 35.66 13.06
CA GLN A 93 58.77 34.72 13.93
C GLN A 93 57.43 35.29 14.41
N ALA A 94 57.40 36.56 14.85
CA ALA A 94 56.17 37.23 15.26
C ALA A 94 55.13 37.25 14.12
N LEU A 95 55.53 37.70 12.93
CA LEU A 95 54.66 37.72 11.74
C LEU A 95 54.16 36.33 11.36
N LYS A 96 55.01 35.30 11.48
CA LYS A 96 54.62 33.91 11.24
C LYS A 96 53.55 33.45 12.23
N THR A 97 53.65 33.84 13.51
CA THR A 97 52.62 33.51 14.50
C THR A 97 51.30 34.24 14.23
N GLU A 98 51.34 35.50 13.82
CA GLU A 98 50.15 36.26 13.44
C GLU A 98 49.46 35.67 12.21
N PHE A 99 50.23 35.28 11.20
CA PHE A 99 49.69 34.62 10.02
C PHE A 99 48.99 33.30 10.36
N VAL A 100 49.56 32.52 11.29
CA VAL A 100 48.91 31.28 11.77
C VAL A 100 47.61 31.60 12.53
N LYS A 101 47.57 32.65 13.35
CA LYS A 101 46.36 33.08 14.05
C LYS A 101 45.26 33.51 13.08
N LEU A 102 45.56 34.42 12.15
CA LEU A 102 44.61 34.87 11.13
C LEU A 102 44.12 33.72 10.24
N ARG A 103 45.03 32.80 9.88
CA ARG A 103 44.66 31.59 9.14
C ARG A 103 43.64 30.78 9.94
N ASN A 104 43.89 30.52 11.22
CA ASN A 104 42.98 29.73 12.06
C ASN A 104 41.62 30.43 12.22
N GLU A 105 41.62 31.74 12.49
CA GLU A 105 40.39 32.54 12.60
C GLU A 105 39.55 32.51 11.33
N LEU A 106 40.19 32.62 10.15
CA LEU A 106 39.51 32.55 8.86
C LEU A 106 38.98 31.13 8.56
N PHE A 107 39.72 30.09 8.95
CA PHE A 107 39.26 28.70 8.82
C PHE A 107 38.08 28.39 9.75
N ASP A 108 38.11 28.86 10.99
CA ASP A 108 37.03 28.67 11.96
C ASP A 108 35.77 29.42 11.53
N SER A 109 35.90 30.67 11.06
CA SER A 109 34.78 31.44 10.54
C SER A 109 34.14 30.80 9.29
N ALA A 110 34.96 30.31 8.34
CA ALA A 110 34.44 29.62 7.17
C ALA A 110 33.76 28.29 7.54
N LYS A 111 34.31 27.57 8.52
CA LYS A 111 33.72 26.33 9.05
C LYS A 111 32.35 26.59 9.68
N ASP A 112 32.23 27.63 10.51
CA ASP A 112 30.98 28.00 11.16
C ASP A 112 29.92 28.42 10.13
N GLU A 113 30.29 29.19 9.10
CA GLU A 113 29.36 29.56 8.02
C GLU A 113 28.82 28.32 7.28
N ILE A 114 29.69 27.35 6.98
CA ILE A 114 29.30 26.09 6.35
C ILE A 114 28.37 25.29 7.28
N ILE A 115 28.69 25.20 8.58
CA ILE A 115 27.85 24.52 9.57
C ILE A 115 26.46 25.16 9.65
N ILE A 116 26.37 26.49 9.71
CA ILE A 116 25.08 27.19 9.76
C ILE A 116 24.26 26.95 8.49
N LYS A 117 24.89 27.04 7.30
CA LYS A 117 24.20 26.80 6.02
C LYS A 117 23.68 25.37 5.92
N THR A 118 24.50 24.39 6.29
CA THR A 118 24.11 22.97 6.28
C THR A 118 23.00 22.68 7.29
N GLN A 119 23.06 23.26 8.48
CA GLN A 119 22.02 23.13 9.51
C GLN A 119 20.69 23.74 9.06
N ASN A 120 20.71 24.92 8.43
CA ASN A 120 19.50 25.55 7.88
C ASN A 120 18.88 24.71 6.77
N SER A 121 19.70 24.20 5.84
CA SER A 121 19.23 23.29 4.78
C SER A 121 18.62 22.01 5.35
N LEU A 122 19.23 21.45 6.40
CA LEU A 122 18.71 20.26 7.07
C LEU A 122 17.37 20.53 7.75
N ASN A 123 17.21 21.67 8.42
CA ASN A 123 15.96 22.08 9.06
C ASN A 123 14.82 22.25 8.04
N THR A 124 15.09 22.86 6.88
CA THR A 124 14.11 22.94 5.78
C THR A 124 13.70 21.55 5.30
N LEU A 125 14.66 20.65 5.11
CA LEU A 125 14.40 19.29 4.68
C LEU A 125 13.53 18.53 5.71
N ILE A 126 13.84 18.66 7.01
CA ILE A 126 13.03 18.08 8.10
C ILE A 126 11.59 18.62 8.06
N GLN A 127 11.41 19.92 7.86
CA GLN A 127 10.09 20.54 7.76
C GLN A 127 9.29 20.00 6.57
N ASP A 128 9.93 19.85 5.41
CA ASP A 128 9.26 19.33 4.22
C ASP A 128 8.94 17.84 4.34
N TYR A 129 9.80 17.04 4.98
CA TYR A 129 9.46 15.66 5.36
C TYR A 129 8.25 15.60 6.30
N GLY A 130 8.15 16.49 7.28
CA GLY A 130 6.99 16.56 8.18
C GLY A 130 5.69 16.87 7.43
N LYS A 131 5.72 17.79 6.46
CA LYS A 131 4.56 18.07 5.58
C LYS A 131 4.18 16.84 4.77
N LEU A 132 5.14 16.21 4.09
CA LEU A 132 4.91 14.99 3.31
C LEU A 132 4.36 13.83 4.16
N GLU A 133 4.78 13.72 5.42
CA GLU A 133 4.24 12.72 6.35
C GLU A 133 2.77 13.02 6.70
N SER A 134 2.43 14.29 6.96
CA SER A 134 1.05 14.70 7.22
C SER A 134 0.13 14.49 6.02
N ASP A 135 0.60 14.80 4.81
CA ASP A 135 -0.14 14.58 3.55
C ASP A 135 -0.35 13.07 3.32
N ASN A 136 0.68 12.24 3.55
CA ASN A 136 0.54 10.78 3.48
C ASN A 136 -0.48 10.23 4.47
N LYS A 137 -0.51 10.74 5.72
CA LYS A 137 -1.54 10.35 6.71
C LYS A 137 -2.94 10.74 6.24
N SER A 138 -3.10 11.95 5.68
CA SER A 138 -4.38 12.41 5.13
C SER A 138 -4.84 11.57 3.95
N LEU A 139 -3.94 11.26 3.01
CA LEU A 139 -4.25 10.41 1.85
C LEU A 139 -4.61 8.99 2.25
N LYS A 140 -3.90 8.38 3.21
CA LYS A 140 -4.26 7.06 3.75
C LYS A 140 -5.66 7.04 4.36
N LYS A 141 -6.03 8.10 5.09
CA LYS A 141 -7.40 8.23 5.61
C LYS A 141 -8.43 8.30 4.48
N LYS A 142 -8.21 9.16 3.47
CA LYS A 142 -9.11 9.26 2.30
C LYS A 142 -9.25 7.94 1.54
N ILE A 143 -8.17 7.17 1.41
CA ILE A 143 -8.22 5.83 0.79
C ILE A 143 -9.10 4.89 1.61
N SER A 144 -8.96 4.89 2.94
CA SER A 144 -9.81 4.09 3.82
C SER A 144 -11.29 4.49 3.73
N ASP A 145 -11.58 5.79 3.72
CA ASP A 145 -12.94 6.32 3.60
C ASP A 145 -13.57 5.89 2.24
N LEU A 146 -12.82 6.02 1.13
CA LEU A 146 -13.28 5.58 -0.20
C LEU A 146 -13.48 4.06 -0.30
N GLN A 147 -12.68 3.26 0.40
CA GLN A 147 -12.85 1.81 0.43
C GLN A 147 -14.15 1.43 1.15
N GLU A 148 -14.50 2.12 2.23
CA GLU A 148 -15.77 1.93 2.93
C GLU A 148 -16.96 2.31 2.05
N GLU A 149 -16.89 3.44 1.32
CA GLU A 149 -17.92 3.85 0.37
C GLU A 149 -18.13 2.80 -0.75
N ILE A 150 -17.05 2.24 -1.30
CA ILE A 150 -17.13 1.18 -2.32
C ILE A 150 -17.80 -0.07 -1.75
N GLU A 151 -17.48 -0.47 -0.52
CA GLU A 151 -18.12 -1.62 0.13
C GLU A 151 -19.63 -1.39 0.35
N GLN A 152 -20.02 -0.19 0.78
CA GLN A 152 -21.42 0.19 0.93
C GLN A 152 -22.17 0.16 -0.41
N HIS A 153 -21.58 0.72 -1.48
CA HIS A 153 -22.17 0.68 -2.81
C HIS A 153 -22.28 -0.74 -3.36
N SER A 154 -21.31 -1.62 -3.08
CA SER A 154 -21.39 -3.02 -3.47
C SER A 154 -22.56 -3.74 -2.80
N LYS A 155 -22.83 -3.47 -1.50
CA LYS A 155 -23.99 -4.04 -0.78
C LYS A 155 -25.31 -3.55 -1.37
N LEU A 156 -25.42 -2.24 -1.65
CA LEU A 156 -26.61 -1.68 -2.31
C LEU A 156 -26.84 -2.28 -3.70
N ALA A 157 -25.78 -2.54 -4.46
CA ALA A 157 -25.90 -3.18 -5.77
C ALA A 157 -26.43 -4.62 -5.68
N THR A 158 -25.97 -5.41 -4.69
CA THR A 158 -26.49 -6.77 -4.46
C THR A 158 -27.95 -6.76 -4.01
N ASP A 159 -28.34 -5.80 -3.17
CA ASP A 159 -29.72 -5.65 -2.72
C ASP A 159 -30.64 -5.30 -3.90
N LEU A 160 -30.26 -4.33 -4.73
CA LEU A 160 -31.01 -3.97 -5.95
C LEU A 160 -31.13 -5.13 -6.94
N GLN A 161 -30.09 -5.96 -7.07
CA GLN A 161 -30.13 -7.14 -7.91
C GLN A 161 -31.17 -8.16 -7.39
N SER A 162 -31.23 -8.36 -6.08
CA SER A 162 -32.22 -9.23 -5.44
C SER A 162 -33.66 -8.69 -5.60
N GLU A 163 -33.85 -7.37 -5.49
CA GLU A 163 -35.15 -6.74 -5.71
C GLU A 163 -35.59 -6.83 -7.18
N SER A 164 -34.66 -6.69 -8.12
CA SER A 164 -34.92 -6.88 -9.56
C SER A 164 -35.40 -8.30 -9.86
N PHE A 165 -34.78 -9.32 -9.25
CA PHE A 165 -35.22 -10.70 -9.39
C PHE A 165 -36.63 -10.92 -8.81
N ASN A 166 -36.92 -10.37 -7.63
CA ASN A 166 -38.25 -10.43 -7.03
C ASN A 166 -39.31 -9.74 -7.90
N LYS A 167 -38.96 -8.59 -8.49
CA LYS A 167 -39.83 -7.88 -9.44
C LYS A 167 -40.15 -8.74 -10.66
N GLU A 168 -39.15 -9.39 -11.26
CA GLU A 168 -39.35 -10.28 -12.42
C GLU A 168 -40.27 -11.47 -12.05
N GLN A 169 -40.12 -12.05 -10.86
CA GLN A 169 -41.01 -13.11 -10.38
C GLN A 169 -42.45 -12.62 -10.22
N LEU A 170 -42.65 -11.43 -9.64
CA LEU A 170 -43.99 -10.83 -9.48
C LEU A 170 -44.61 -10.51 -10.85
N GLU A 171 -43.84 -10.00 -11.80
CA GLU A 171 -44.32 -9.76 -13.17
C GLU A 171 -44.79 -11.04 -13.86
N LYS A 172 -44.05 -12.16 -13.70
CA LYS A 172 -44.47 -13.49 -14.17
C LYS A 172 -45.78 -13.95 -13.52
N GLN A 173 -45.91 -13.77 -12.20
CA GLN A 173 -47.15 -14.13 -11.48
C GLN A 173 -48.34 -13.29 -11.96
N VAL A 174 -48.16 -11.98 -12.15
CA VAL A 174 -49.19 -11.09 -12.71
C VAL A 174 -49.59 -11.53 -14.12
N GLY A 175 -48.62 -11.93 -14.96
CA GLY A 175 -48.88 -12.51 -16.28
C GLY A 175 -49.76 -13.77 -16.21
N ASN A 176 -49.44 -14.69 -15.31
CA ASN A 176 -50.22 -15.92 -15.10
C ASN A 176 -51.66 -15.62 -14.62
N PHE A 177 -51.84 -14.67 -13.70
CA PHE A 177 -53.17 -14.27 -13.25
C PHE A 177 -53.99 -13.62 -14.37
N LYS A 178 -53.38 -12.80 -15.22
CA LYS A 178 -54.05 -12.24 -16.40
C LYS A 178 -54.53 -13.33 -17.35
N ALA A 179 -53.70 -14.34 -17.64
CA ALA A 179 -54.08 -15.47 -18.47
C ALA A 179 -55.28 -16.24 -17.89
N LYS A 180 -55.27 -16.50 -16.57
CA LYS A 180 -56.37 -17.16 -15.88
C LYS A 180 -57.67 -16.36 -15.89
N ILE A 181 -57.60 -15.03 -15.79
CA ILE A 181 -58.77 -14.15 -15.92
C ILE A 181 -59.37 -14.29 -17.32
N TYR A 182 -58.57 -14.24 -18.39
CA TYR A 182 -59.07 -14.42 -19.75
C TYR A 182 -59.73 -15.79 -19.98
N GLU A 183 -59.17 -16.85 -19.42
CA GLU A 183 -59.77 -18.20 -19.47
C GLU A 183 -61.14 -18.23 -18.78
N LEU A 184 -61.24 -17.68 -17.57
CA LEU A 184 -62.49 -17.61 -16.82
C LEU A 184 -63.54 -16.72 -17.53
N GLU A 185 -63.13 -15.62 -18.14
CA GLU A 185 -64.02 -14.76 -18.94
C GLU A 185 -64.56 -15.50 -20.18
N SER A 186 -63.72 -16.25 -20.87
CA SER A 186 -64.12 -17.09 -22.01
C SER A 186 -65.13 -18.17 -21.59
N ASN A 187 -64.86 -18.85 -20.47
CA ASN A 187 -65.76 -19.86 -19.91
C ASN A 187 -67.10 -19.25 -19.46
N ASN A 188 -67.08 -18.08 -18.83
CA ASN A 188 -68.31 -17.37 -18.48
C ASN A 188 -69.13 -17.01 -19.73
N GLN A 189 -68.47 -16.59 -20.82
CA GLN A 189 -69.16 -16.30 -22.08
C GLN A 189 -69.76 -17.55 -22.74
N SER A 190 -69.14 -18.73 -22.61
CA SER A 190 -69.72 -19.98 -23.12
C SER A 190 -70.93 -20.41 -22.29
N LEU A 191 -70.83 -20.35 -20.96
CA LEU A 191 -71.94 -20.65 -20.05
C LEU A 191 -73.15 -19.74 -20.29
N ILE A 192 -72.92 -18.43 -20.51
CA ILE A 192 -74.01 -17.49 -20.87
C ILE A 192 -74.70 -17.90 -22.18
N ARG A 193 -73.95 -18.39 -23.17
CA ARG A 193 -74.51 -18.88 -24.45
C ARG A 193 -75.33 -20.15 -24.23
N GLU A 194 -74.84 -21.10 -23.45
CA GLU A 194 -75.57 -22.33 -23.10
C GLU A 194 -76.87 -22.03 -22.35
N LEU A 195 -76.84 -21.14 -21.36
CA LEU A 195 -78.04 -20.71 -20.64
C LEU A 195 -79.09 -20.10 -21.57
N LYS A 196 -78.67 -19.25 -22.52
CA LYS A 196 -79.59 -18.67 -23.51
C LYS A 196 -80.19 -19.73 -24.43
N ASN A 197 -79.41 -20.74 -24.83
CA ASN A 197 -79.90 -21.85 -25.67
C ASN A 197 -80.92 -22.71 -24.91
N LEU A 198 -80.64 -23.06 -23.65
CA LEU A 198 -81.57 -23.80 -22.80
C LEU A 198 -82.86 -23.02 -22.55
N GLN A 199 -82.76 -21.71 -22.30
CA GLN A 199 -83.92 -20.84 -22.14
C GLN A 199 -84.79 -20.79 -23.41
N ALA A 200 -84.18 -20.85 -24.60
CA ALA A 200 -84.89 -20.87 -25.88
C ALA A 200 -85.53 -22.25 -26.19
N GLN A 201 -84.99 -23.34 -25.64
CA GLN A 201 -85.46 -24.71 -25.93
C GLN A 201 -86.72 -25.13 -25.19
N GLY A 202 -87.27 -24.31 -24.27
CA GLY A 202 -88.71 -24.27 -23.97
C GLY A 202 -89.46 -25.57 -23.59
N ASP A 203 -88.80 -26.68 -23.31
CA ASP A 203 -89.42 -27.92 -22.82
C ASP A 203 -89.24 -28.00 -21.31
N SER A 204 -90.28 -27.57 -20.58
CA SER A 204 -90.36 -27.55 -19.11
C SER A 204 -89.95 -28.86 -18.44
N SER A 205 -90.03 -29.99 -19.15
CA SER A 205 -89.68 -31.32 -18.63
C SER A 205 -88.16 -31.59 -18.61
N ASN A 206 -87.40 -31.07 -19.56
CA ASN A 206 -85.93 -31.19 -19.56
C ASN A 206 -85.29 -30.23 -18.56
N LEU A 207 -85.91 -29.06 -18.33
CA LEU A 207 -85.47 -28.12 -17.32
C LEU A 207 -85.55 -28.71 -15.91
N GLU A 208 -86.59 -29.47 -15.59
CA GLU A 208 -86.71 -30.16 -14.29
C GLU A 208 -85.63 -31.24 -14.10
N GLN A 209 -85.32 -32.03 -15.14
CA GLN A 209 -84.23 -33.02 -15.06
C GLN A 209 -82.85 -32.36 -14.90
N MET A 210 -82.58 -31.28 -15.64
CA MET A 210 -81.35 -30.50 -15.45
C MET A 210 -81.27 -29.86 -14.07
N LEU A 211 -82.38 -29.37 -13.52
CA LEU A 211 -82.43 -28.81 -12.17
C LEU A 211 -82.08 -29.87 -11.12
N GLU A 212 -82.62 -31.08 -11.28
CA GLU A 212 -82.33 -32.18 -10.38
C GLU A 212 -80.87 -32.65 -10.48
N GLN A 213 -80.30 -32.67 -11.69
CA GLN A 213 -78.89 -33.00 -11.91
C GLN A 213 -77.94 -31.92 -11.35
N ILE A 214 -78.30 -30.63 -11.47
CA ILE A 214 -77.54 -29.53 -10.88
C ILE A 214 -77.58 -29.61 -9.35
N LYS A 215 -78.73 -29.96 -8.74
CA LYS A 215 -78.80 -30.19 -7.29
C LYS A 215 -77.88 -31.32 -6.84
N LEU A 216 -77.85 -32.41 -7.60
CA LEU A 216 -76.99 -33.56 -7.31
C LEU A 216 -75.50 -33.19 -7.39
N ASN A 217 -75.10 -32.47 -8.45
CA ASN A 217 -73.73 -31.96 -8.58
C ASN A 217 -73.36 -30.97 -7.46
N ASN A 218 -74.29 -30.09 -7.07
CA ASN A 218 -74.03 -29.17 -5.95
C ASN A 218 -73.84 -29.92 -4.63
N LEU A 219 -74.59 -31.01 -4.40
CA LEU A 219 -74.41 -31.87 -3.23
C LEU A 219 -73.03 -32.55 -3.25
N GLU A 220 -72.58 -33.03 -4.41
CA GLU A 220 -71.24 -33.59 -4.58
C GLU A 220 -70.15 -32.54 -4.32
N LEU A 221 -70.28 -31.34 -4.88
CA LEU A 221 -69.35 -30.24 -4.65
C LEU A 221 -69.33 -29.78 -3.18
N GLU A 222 -70.48 -29.77 -2.50
CA GLU A 222 -70.53 -29.52 -1.05
C GLU A 222 -69.79 -30.60 -0.25
N ASN A 223 -69.94 -31.87 -0.63
CA ASN A 223 -69.20 -32.97 -0.01
C ASN A 223 -67.70 -32.87 -0.26
N GLU A 224 -67.29 -32.52 -1.47
CA GLU A 224 -65.87 -32.28 -1.80
C GLU A 224 -65.31 -31.09 -1.02
N ASN A 225 -66.05 -29.98 -0.93
CA ASN A 225 -65.66 -28.83 -0.12
C ASN A 225 -65.52 -29.18 1.36
N ASN A 226 -66.45 -29.98 1.90
CA ASN A 226 -66.36 -30.46 3.28
C ASN A 226 -65.13 -31.35 3.50
N ASN A 227 -64.80 -32.22 2.55
CA ASN A 227 -63.60 -33.06 2.61
C ASN A 227 -62.31 -32.22 2.51
N LEU A 228 -62.27 -31.25 1.60
CA LEU A 228 -61.16 -30.30 1.48
C LEU A 228 -60.99 -29.45 2.74
N ALA A 229 -62.08 -28.99 3.35
CA ALA A 229 -62.05 -28.27 4.61
C ALA A 229 -61.45 -29.13 5.73
N GLN A 230 -61.84 -30.41 5.83
CA GLN A 230 -61.25 -31.35 6.79
C GLN A 230 -59.75 -31.57 6.56
N LYS A 231 -59.31 -31.72 5.30
CA LYS A 231 -57.88 -31.82 4.96
C LYS A 231 -57.10 -30.54 5.28
N LEU A 232 -57.72 -29.38 5.08
CA LEU A 232 -57.12 -28.09 5.40
C LEU A 232 -56.95 -27.95 6.93
N GLU A 233 -57.93 -28.43 7.70
CA GLU A 233 -57.84 -28.52 9.16
C GLU A 233 -56.70 -29.44 9.63
N SER A 234 -56.51 -30.61 8.98
CA SER A 234 -55.42 -31.53 9.32
C SER A 234 -54.04 -30.93 8.99
N LEU A 235 -53.90 -30.29 7.82
CA LEU A 235 -52.66 -29.61 7.42
C LEU A 235 -52.33 -28.43 8.35
N LYS A 236 -53.34 -27.68 8.82
CA LYS A 236 -53.14 -26.65 9.85
C LYS A 236 -52.56 -27.22 11.14
N ARG A 237 -53.03 -28.40 11.58
CA ARG A 237 -52.49 -29.10 12.77
C ARG A 237 -51.06 -29.56 12.54
N GLU A 238 -50.73 -30.08 11.36
CA GLU A 238 -49.36 -30.47 11.01
C GLU A 238 -48.42 -29.26 10.96
N LYS A 239 -48.84 -28.15 10.37
CA LYS A 239 -48.09 -26.90 10.36
C LYS A 239 -47.73 -26.44 11.78
N LEU A 240 -48.65 -26.56 12.73
CA LEU A 240 -48.38 -26.25 14.14
C LEU A 240 -47.37 -27.21 14.78
N LYS A 241 -47.36 -28.49 14.40
CA LYS A 241 -46.34 -29.45 14.85
C LYS A 241 -44.96 -29.09 14.29
N VAL A 242 -44.89 -28.76 13.00
CA VAL A 242 -43.64 -28.30 12.35
C VAL A 242 -43.10 -27.07 13.06
N HIS A 243 -43.96 -26.08 13.36
CA HIS A 243 -43.53 -24.88 14.07
C HIS A 243 -42.97 -25.15 15.47
N LYS A 244 -43.52 -26.15 16.19
CA LYS A 244 -42.94 -26.62 17.46
C LYS A 244 -41.55 -27.19 17.27
N TYR A 245 -41.35 -28.05 16.27
CA TYR A 245 -40.03 -28.61 15.96
C TYR A 245 -39.03 -27.54 15.51
N GLU A 246 -39.46 -26.53 14.75
CA GLU A 246 -38.62 -25.39 14.38
C GLU A 246 -38.14 -24.60 15.60
N SER A 247 -39.03 -24.38 16.58
CA SER A 247 -38.68 -23.74 17.85
C SER A 247 -37.68 -24.59 18.64
N GLU A 248 -37.92 -25.90 18.77
CA GLU A 248 -37.01 -26.82 19.45
C GLU A 248 -35.62 -26.86 18.77
N ILE A 249 -35.58 -26.86 17.43
CA ILE A 249 -34.32 -26.78 16.67
C ILE A 249 -33.61 -25.45 16.94
N SER A 250 -34.33 -24.34 16.99
CA SER A 250 -33.77 -23.03 17.30
C SER A 250 -33.15 -22.99 18.71
N ASP A 251 -33.84 -23.54 19.71
CA ASP A 251 -33.35 -23.64 21.08
C ASP A 251 -32.11 -24.53 21.19
N LEU A 252 -32.11 -25.68 20.50
CA LEU A 252 -30.95 -26.57 20.44
C LEU A 252 -29.76 -25.92 19.75
N LYS A 253 -29.96 -25.15 18.67
CA LYS A 253 -28.89 -24.38 18.02
C LYS A 253 -28.28 -23.36 18.99
N ALA A 254 -29.11 -22.61 19.71
CA ALA A 254 -28.63 -21.65 20.71
C ALA A 254 -27.81 -22.35 21.82
N GLN A 255 -28.23 -23.53 22.28
CA GLN A 255 -27.47 -24.32 23.24
C GLN A 255 -26.12 -24.80 22.69
N ILE A 256 -26.08 -25.25 21.43
CA ILE A 256 -24.83 -25.65 20.76
C ILE A 256 -23.86 -24.47 20.69
N ASP A 257 -24.34 -23.29 20.32
CA ASP A 257 -23.50 -22.09 20.20
C ASP A 257 -22.96 -21.64 21.58
N HIS A 258 -23.79 -21.71 22.61
CA HIS A 258 -23.35 -21.47 23.99
C HIS A 258 -22.28 -22.47 24.44
N LEU A 259 -22.45 -23.77 24.15
CA LEU A 259 -21.46 -24.80 24.46
C LEU A 259 -20.16 -24.64 23.66
N LYS A 260 -20.23 -24.17 22.41
CA LYS A 260 -19.05 -23.85 21.60
C LYS A 260 -18.24 -22.71 22.21
N GLU A 261 -18.90 -21.63 22.65
CA GLU A 261 -18.21 -20.51 23.29
C GLU A 261 -17.62 -20.92 24.65
N ALA A 262 -18.36 -21.69 25.47
CA ALA A 262 -17.84 -22.23 26.72
C ALA A 262 -16.60 -23.13 26.50
N ASN A 263 -16.61 -23.97 25.45
CA ASN A 263 -15.43 -24.78 25.10
C ASN A 263 -14.25 -23.94 24.63
N LYS A 264 -14.50 -22.84 23.91
CA LYS A 264 -13.47 -21.89 23.49
C LYS A 264 -12.84 -21.21 24.70
N GLU A 265 -13.64 -20.76 25.66
CA GLU A 265 -13.12 -20.19 26.93
C GLU A 265 -12.27 -21.19 27.72
N ILE A 266 -12.67 -22.47 27.75
CA ILE A 266 -11.88 -23.52 28.41
C ILE A 266 -10.54 -23.70 27.69
N LYS A 267 -10.53 -23.76 26.36
CA LYS A 267 -9.29 -23.83 25.57
C LYS A 267 -8.37 -22.63 25.78
N ASP A 268 -8.93 -21.43 25.90
CA ASP A 268 -8.17 -20.21 26.19
C ASP A 268 -7.56 -20.27 27.59
N LYS A 269 -8.34 -20.72 28.59
CA LYS A 269 -7.84 -20.95 29.97
C LYS A 269 -6.74 -22.01 30.00
N ASP A 270 -6.90 -23.12 29.29
CA ASP A 270 -5.89 -24.18 29.17
C ASP A 270 -4.62 -23.67 28.49
N SER A 271 -4.75 -22.86 27.43
CA SER A 271 -3.60 -22.23 26.76
C SER A 271 -2.84 -21.28 27.68
N ILE A 272 -3.55 -20.51 28.51
CA ILE A 272 -2.95 -19.66 29.54
C ILE A 272 -2.26 -20.49 30.62
N LEU A 273 -2.88 -21.57 31.09
CA LEU A 273 -2.27 -22.47 32.08
C LEU A 273 -1.00 -23.13 31.51
N LEU A 274 -1.05 -23.58 30.26
CA LEU A 274 0.08 -24.22 29.59
C LEU A 274 1.24 -23.22 29.39
N ALA A 275 0.94 -21.98 29.00
CA ALA A 275 1.93 -20.90 28.94
C ALA A 275 2.55 -20.57 30.32
N LYS A 276 1.74 -20.53 31.38
CA LYS A 276 2.23 -20.36 32.77
C LYS A 276 3.13 -21.52 33.20
N THR A 277 2.75 -22.76 32.88
CA THR A 277 3.55 -23.95 33.20
C THR A 277 4.86 -23.98 32.45
N ILE A 278 4.88 -23.67 31.14
CA ILE A 278 6.12 -23.53 30.36
C ILE A 278 7.01 -22.44 30.95
N THR A 279 6.44 -21.30 31.34
CA THR A 279 7.19 -20.20 31.97
C THR A 279 7.79 -20.64 33.32
N ALA A 280 7.02 -21.37 34.14
CA ALA A 280 7.48 -21.90 35.41
C ALA A 280 8.61 -22.94 35.26
N ILE A 281 8.49 -23.86 34.31
CA ILE A 281 9.54 -24.85 33.98
C ILE A 281 10.80 -24.13 33.45
N SER A 282 10.62 -23.17 32.53
CA SER A 282 11.72 -22.35 32.00
C SER A 282 12.43 -21.51 33.06
N SER A 283 11.74 -21.17 34.16
CA SER A 283 12.34 -20.48 35.31
C SER A 283 13.04 -21.41 36.30
N HIS A 284 12.79 -22.73 36.25
CA HIS A 284 13.46 -23.72 37.10
C HIS A 284 14.68 -24.41 36.46
N ASP A 285 14.82 -24.37 35.14
CA ASP A 285 15.94 -25.03 34.41
C ASP A 285 17.29 -24.26 34.39
N ARG A 286 17.58 -23.45 35.42
CA ARG A 286 18.91 -22.84 35.62
C ARG A 286 19.73 -23.42 36.78
N LYS A 287 19.31 -24.53 37.39
CA LYS A 287 20.17 -25.27 38.33
C LYS A 287 20.05 -26.79 38.15
N GLU A 288 21.20 -27.34 37.77
CA GLU A 288 21.69 -28.71 38.03
C GLU A 288 21.52 -29.78 36.94
N LEU A 289 22.64 -29.98 36.24
CA LEU A 289 23.36 -31.24 36.08
C LEU A 289 22.57 -32.56 35.92
N SER A 290 22.84 -33.16 34.75
CA SER A 290 23.53 -34.47 34.59
C SER A 290 22.74 -35.75 34.27
N LYS A 291 23.12 -36.26 33.10
CA LYS A 291 23.28 -37.65 32.64
C LYS A 291 22.06 -38.51 32.24
N PRO A 292 22.20 -39.26 31.11
CA PRO A 292 21.20 -40.18 30.58
C PRO A 292 21.42 -41.62 31.06
N SER A 293 20.35 -42.41 31.06
CA SER A 293 20.29 -43.87 30.86
C SER A 293 19.10 -44.41 31.66
N PHE A 294 18.09 -44.99 31.01
CA PHE A 294 17.78 -46.41 31.19
C PHE A 294 16.67 -46.86 30.22
N GLU A 295 16.76 -48.15 29.94
CA GLU A 295 16.14 -49.00 28.93
C GLU A 295 14.65 -49.34 29.16
N PRO A 296 14.00 -50.07 28.21
CA PRO A 296 12.56 -50.15 28.04
C PRO A 296 11.93 -51.33 28.78
N SER A 297 10.62 -51.25 29.03
CA SER A 297 9.63 -52.35 29.04
C SER A 297 8.48 -52.05 30.01
N SER A 298 7.24 -52.03 29.52
CA SER A 298 6.26 -53.08 29.82
C SER A 298 4.83 -52.66 29.44
N HIS A 299 4.22 -53.51 28.61
CA HIS A 299 2.82 -53.92 28.61
C HIS A 299 1.80 -53.05 29.35
N ILE A 300 0.95 -52.39 28.58
CA ILE A 300 -0.45 -52.18 28.96
C ILE A 300 -1.31 -52.66 27.78
N GLU A 301 -2.16 -53.64 28.05
CA GLU A 301 -3.11 -54.25 27.14
C GLU A 301 -4.13 -53.21 26.65
N GLU A 302 -4.06 -52.88 25.36
CA GLU A 302 -5.14 -52.20 24.65
C GLU A 302 -6.24 -53.21 24.33
N LYS A 303 -7.38 -53.06 25.00
CA LYS A 303 -8.64 -53.68 24.56
C LYS A 303 -9.04 -53.09 23.21
N PRO A 304 -9.47 -53.91 22.24
CA PRO A 304 -9.93 -53.41 20.95
C PRO A 304 -11.25 -52.68 21.15
N ILE A 305 -11.23 -51.35 21.09
CA ILE A 305 -12.44 -50.57 20.88
C ILE A 305 -12.77 -50.69 19.39
N THR A 306 -13.89 -51.36 19.14
CA THR A 306 -14.51 -51.52 17.83
C THR A 306 -14.72 -50.14 17.20
N ILE A 307 -13.87 -49.81 16.24
CA ILE A 307 -14.05 -48.69 15.33
C ILE A 307 -15.33 -48.99 14.55
N LEU A 308 -16.40 -48.28 14.88
CA LEU A 308 -17.56 -48.17 14.03
C LEU A 308 -17.09 -47.53 12.74
N LYS A 309 -17.17 -48.32 11.65
CA LYS A 309 -17.01 -47.89 10.27
C LYS A 309 -17.64 -46.50 10.09
N GLU A 310 -16.79 -45.52 9.84
CA GLU A 310 -17.15 -44.42 8.97
C GLU A 310 -17.67 -45.04 7.68
N GLU A 311 -18.96 -44.89 7.43
CA GLU A 311 -19.49 -44.97 6.08
C GLU A 311 -18.79 -43.84 5.32
N GLU A 312 -17.83 -44.23 4.49
CA GLU A 312 -17.33 -43.41 3.38
C GLU A 312 -18.56 -42.90 2.63
N PHE A 313 -18.89 -41.64 2.88
CA PHE A 313 -19.75 -40.88 2.02
C PHE A 313 -19.01 -40.77 0.69
N ILE A 314 -19.36 -41.64 -0.25
CA ILE A 314 -18.95 -41.54 -1.64
C ILE A 314 -19.50 -40.21 -2.13
N GLU A 315 -18.66 -39.19 -2.07
CA GLU A 315 -18.83 -37.95 -2.82
C GLU A 315 -18.70 -38.34 -4.30
N LYS A 316 -19.84 -38.66 -4.92
CA LYS A 316 -19.94 -38.68 -6.38
C LYS A 316 -19.65 -37.26 -6.83
N GLU A 317 -18.40 -37.02 -7.23
CA GLU A 317 -18.06 -35.95 -8.15
C GLU A 317 -19.03 -36.04 -9.32
N VAL A 318 -19.92 -35.05 -9.41
CA VAL A 318 -20.70 -34.79 -10.61
C VAL A 318 -19.80 -33.93 -11.49
N PRO A 319 -19.29 -34.43 -12.63
CA PRO A 319 -18.69 -33.57 -13.63
C PRO A 319 -19.85 -32.97 -14.41
N HIS A 320 -20.23 -31.74 -14.08
CA HIS A 320 -21.00 -30.92 -14.99
C HIS A 320 -20.28 -29.60 -15.22
N GLU A 321 -19.37 -29.62 -16.19
CA GLU A 321 -19.16 -28.47 -17.06
C GLU A 321 -20.53 -28.06 -17.65
N PRO A 322 -20.98 -26.81 -17.48
CA PRO A 322 -21.97 -26.27 -18.37
C PRO A 322 -21.24 -25.89 -19.67
N LYS A 323 -21.37 -26.75 -20.68
CA LYS A 323 -21.14 -26.34 -22.05
C LYS A 323 -22.19 -25.28 -22.38
N PHE A 324 -21.73 -24.06 -22.63
CA PHE A 324 -22.52 -23.02 -23.26
C PHE A 324 -22.93 -23.53 -24.65
N GLU A 325 -24.20 -23.87 -24.80
CA GLU A 325 -24.82 -24.05 -26.11
C GLU A 325 -25.21 -22.65 -26.63
N ASP A 326 -24.65 -22.33 -27.79
CA ASP A 326 -25.06 -21.20 -28.62
C ASP A 326 -26.56 -21.31 -28.95
N ILE A 327 -27.36 -20.40 -28.41
CA ILE A 327 -28.74 -20.20 -28.84
C ILE A 327 -28.74 -19.09 -29.90
N PRO A 328 -29.28 -19.34 -31.11
CA PRO A 328 -29.26 -18.40 -32.22
C PRO A 328 -30.13 -17.18 -31.94
N GLN A 329 -29.58 -16.00 -32.23
CA GLN A 329 -30.31 -14.75 -32.33
C GLN A 329 -31.14 -14.75 -33.62
N SER A 330 -32.45 -14.81 -33.49
CA SER A 330 -33.34 -14.19 -34.47
C SER A 330 -34.73 -13.90 -33.88
N GLU A 331 -35.14 -12.65 -34.07
CA GLU A 331 -36.52 -12.14 -34.05
C GLU A 331 -37.21 -12.01 -32.68
N ILE A 332 -37.15 -10.80 -32.08
CA ILE A 332 -38.36 -10.00 -31.81
C ILE A 332 -38.02 -8.51 -31.97
N ILE A 333 -38.59 -7.91 -33.01
CA ILE A 333 -38.67 -6.47 -33.28
C ILE A 333 -39.96 -5.95 -32.62
N ASN A 334 -39.85 -4.99 -31.69
CA ASN A 334 -40.53 -3.67 -31.74
C ASN A 334 -40.75 -3.03 -30.36
N GLU A 335 -40.49 -1.71 -30.34
CA GLU A 335 -41.01 -0.69 -29.44
C GLU A 335 -40.61 -0.74 -27.96
N ILE A 336 -39.70 0.16 -27.56
CA ILE A 336 -39.99 1.30 -26.66
C ILE A 336 -38.78 2.26 -26.63
N LYS A 337 -39.10 3.52 -26.37
CA LYS A 337 -38.37 4.79 -26.54
C LYS A 337 -37.12 4.99 -25.66
N GLU A 338 -36.21 5.82 -26.19
CA GLU A 338 -35.22 6.66 -25.52
C GLU A 338 -34.47 6.06 -24.32
N VAL A 339 -33.35 5.40 -24.61
CA VAL A 339 -32.31 5.09 -23.62
C VAL A 339 -31.00 5.71 -24.10
N GLU A 340 -30.38 6.47 -23.20
CA GLU A 340 -29.03 7.00 -23.34
C GLU A 340 -28.06 5.89 -23.77
N LYS A 341 -27.47 6.04 -24.96
CA LYS A 341 -26.45 5.12 -25.47
C LYS A 341 -25.20 5.20 -24.59
N ILE A 342 -25.02 4.16 -23.78
CA ILE A 342 -23.75 3.83 -23.15
C ILE A 342 -22.73 3.55 -24.28
N PRO A 343 -21.50 4.09 -24.21
CA PRO A 343 -20.51 3.88 -25.27
C PRO A 343 -20.10 2.40 -25.36
N GLU A 344 -20.17 1.82 -26.54
CA GLU A 344 -19.59 0.51 -26.87
C GLU A 344 -18.07 0.56 -26.62
N GLU A 345 -17.58 -0.33 -25.76
CA GLU A 345 -16.16 -0.60 -25.58
C GLU A 345 -15.65 -1.40 -26.79
N THR A 346 -14.76 -0.80 -27.57
CA THR A 346 -13.94 -1.53 -28.55
C THR A 346 -12.86 -2.33 -27.82
N GLU A 347 -12.55 -3.54 -28.30
CA GLU A 347 -11.64 -4.54 -27.70
C GLU A 347 -10.22 -4.03 -27.33
N ASP A 348 -9.83 -2.83 -27.76
CA ASP A 348 -8.55 -2.21 -27.42
C ASP A 348 -8.56 -1.36 -26.13
N GLY A 349 -9.66 -1.34 -25.37
CA GLY A 349 -9.74 -0.59 -24.10
C GLY A 349 -9.62 0.94 -24.23
N SER A 350 -9.56 1.45 -25.46
CA SER A 350 -9.56 2.88 -25.74
C SER A 350 -11.00 3.37 -25.83
N ILE A 351 -11.50 3.99 -24.75
CA ILE A 351 -12.80 4.68 -24.73
C ILE A 351 -12.68 5.93 -25.63
N THR A 352 -12.81 5.76 -26.94
CA THR A 352 -12.93 6.89 -27.86
C THR A 352 -14.32 7.49 -27.68
N ARG A 353 -14.49 8.38 -26.69
CA ARG A 353 -15.71 9.20 -26.57
C ARG A 353 -15.90 9.90 -27.92
N LYS A 354 -16.99 9.61 -28.63
CA LYS A 354 -17.27 10.21 -29.94
C LYS A 354 -17.43 11.72 -29.73
N TRP A 355 -16.61 12.52 -30.41
CA TRP A 355 -16.65 13.98 -30.31
C TRP A 355 -17.94 14.45 -30.98
N GLN A 356 -18.97 14.74 -30.18
CA GLN A 356 -20.27 15.18 -30.67
C GLN A 356 -20.60 16.57 -30.13
N CYS A 357 -20.95 17.50 -31.01
CA CYS A 357 -21.39 18.82 -30.59
C CYS A 357 -22.70 18.71 -29.78
N PRO A 358 -22.77 19.26 -28.56
CA PRO A 358 -23.95 19.14 -27.71
C PRO A 358 -25.16 19.93 -28.23
N GLN A 359 -24.96 20.89 -29.14
CA GLN A 359 -26.05 21.76 -29.61
C GLN A 359 -26.63 21.32 -30.96
N CYS A 360 -25.81 20.88 -31.91
CA CYS A 360 -26.29 20.45 -33.23
C CYS A 360 -26.05 18.96 -33.52
N GLY A 361 -25.46 18.21 -32.59
CA GLY A 361 -25.19 16.79 -32.77
C GLY A 361 -24.11 16.46 -33.81
N ASN A 362 -23.38 17.46 -34.33
CA ASN A 362 -22.36 17.24 -35.35
C ASN A 362 -21.23 16.36 -34.81
N THR A 363 -20.91 15.28 -35.54
CA THR A 363 -19.87 14.29 -35.24
C THR A 363 -18.66 14.41 -36.15
N ASN A 364 -18.66 15.33 -37.13
CA ASN A 364 -17.57 15.49 -38.07
C ASN A 364 -16.36 16.14 -37.40
N LYS A 365 -15.32 15.34 -37.12
CA LYS A 365 -14.07 15.79 -36.47
C LYS A 365 -13.40 16.96 -37.20
N ALA A 366 -13.49 17.05 -38.52
CA ALA A 366 -12.91 18.16 -39.28
C ALA A 366 -13.60 19.51 -39.00
N GLN A 367 -14.83 19.48 -38.50
CA GLN A 367 -15.60 20.66 -38.14
C GLN A 367 -15.55 20.97 -36.63
N ILE A 368 -14.96 20.12 -35.79
CA ILE A 368 -14.80 20.39 -34.36
C ILE A 368 -13.35 20.85 -34.13
N ARG A 369 -13.17 22.13 -33.85
CA ARG A 369 -11.84 22.72 -33.62
C ARG A 369 -11.54 22.78 -32.13
N GLU A 370 -10.38 22.29 -31.74
CA GLU A 370 -9.84 22.47 -30.40
C GLU A 370 -9.11 23.82 -30.31
N GLN A 371 -9.45 24.62 -29.30
CA GLN A 371 -8.85 25.94 -29.05
C GLN A 371 -8.50 26.11 -27.57
N ASP A 372 -7.52 26.97 -27.29
CA ASP A 372 -7.17 27.32 -25.92
C ASP A 372 -8.23 28.23 -25.30
N ASP A 373 -8.77 27.81 -24.16
CA ASP A 373 -9.68 28.57 -23.32
C ASP A 373 -8.90 29.54 -22.43
N LYS A 374 -8.64 30.74 -22.98
CA LYS A 374 -7.94 31.83 -22.27
C LYS A 374 -8.63 32.30 -20.99
N THR A 375 -9.89 31.92 -20.77
CA THR A 375 -10.62 32.26 -19.53
C THR A 375 -10.18 31.39 -18.35
N ARG A 376 -9.59 30.21 -18.61
CA ARG A 376 -9.20 29.24 -17.57
C ARG A 376 -7.74 28.85 -17.71
N VAL A 377 -6.92 29.38 -16.81
CA VAL A 377 -5.51 29.02 -16.68
C VAL A 377 -5.39 27.76 -15.81
N ILE A 378 -4.81 26.69 -16.34
CA ILE A 378 -4.52 25.46 -15.58
C ILE A 378 -3.22 25.62 -14.78
N TYR A 379 -2.22 26.25 -15.40
CA TYR A 379 -0.91 26.43 -14.79
C TYR A 379 -0.37 27.82 -15.10
N SER A 380 0.18 28.48 -14.09
CA SER A 380 0.63 29.87 -14.21
C SER A 380 2.01 30.00 -14.85
N TYR A 381 2.92 29.04 -14.66
CA TYR A 381 4.28 29.11 -15.21
C TYR A 381 4.94 27.72 -15.44
N PRO A 382 5.08 27.23 -16.69
CA PRO A 382 4.71 27.90 -17.94
C PRO A 382 3.19 28.06 -18.05
N ARG A 383 2.75 29.18 -18.66
CA ARG A 383 1.32 29.53 -18.69
C ARG A 383 0.57 28.56 -19.61
N MET A 384 -0.23 27.67 -19.03
CA MET A 384 -1.06 26.69 -19.74
C MET A 384 -2.54 27.01 -19.58
N TYR A 385 -3.28 27.04 -20.67
CA TYR A 385 -4.73 27.25 -20.68
C TYR A 385 -5.46 25.92 -20.84
N ALA A 386 -6.69 25.84 -20.33
CA ALA A 386 -7.56 24.70 -20.62
C ALA A 386 -7.89 24.64 -22.11
N LYS A 387 -8.29 23.47 -22.61
CA LYS A 387 -8.81 23.31 -23.97
C LYS A 387 -10.33 23.48 -23.97
N LYS A 388 -10.86 24.03 -25.06
CA LYS A 388 -12.28 24.06 -25.39
C LYS A 388 -12.49 23.62 -26.84
N TYR A 389 -13.62 23.01 -27.12
CA TYR A 389 -14.04 22.61 -28.45
C TYR A 389 -15.03 23.62 -29.02
N VAL A 390 -14.88 23.95 -30.30
CA VAL A 390 -15.77 24.86 -31.03
C VAL A 390 -16.32 24.14 -32.26
N CYS A 391 -17.64 24.05 -32.39
CA CYS A 391 -18.27 23.46 -33.56
C CYS A 391 -18.31 24.46 -34.72
N GLY A 392 -17.75 24.10 -35.87
CA GLY A 392 -17.74 24.92 -37.08
C GLY A 392 -19.11 25.08 -37.75
N GLN A 393 -20.12 24.27 -37.36
CA GLN A 393 -21.47 24.36 -37.92
C GLN A 393 -22.37 25.33 -37.14
N CYS A 394 -22.39 25.26 -35.81
CA CYS A 394 -23.26 26.09 -34.96
C CYS A 394 -22.51 27.10 -34.08
N SER A 395 -21.18 27.12 -34.13
CA SER A 395 -20.30 27.96 -33.31
C SER A 395 -20.43 27.77 -31.79
N LYS A 396 -21.07 26.68 -31.35
CA LYS A 396 -21.16 26.35 -29.92
C LYS A 396 -19.78 25.96 -29.38
N GLU A 397 -19.44 26.50 -28.23
CA GLU A 397 -18.25 26.14 -27.47
C GLU A 397 -18.61 25.22 -26.29
N TRP A 398 -17.82 24.17 -26.06
CA TRP A 398 -17.94 23.28 -24.89
C TRP A 398 -16.56 22.75 -24.46
N ARG A 399 -16.49 22.08 -23.32
CA ARG A 399 -15.26 21.49 -22.78
C ARG A 399 -15.35 19.98 -22.76
#